data_AF-A0AAW4GJ63-F1
#
_entry.id   AF-A0AAW4GJ63-F1
#
_cell.length_a   1.000
_cell.length_b   1.000
_cell.length_c   1.000
_cell.angle_alpha   90.00
_cell.angle_beta   90.00
_cell.angle_gamma   90.00
#
_symmetry.space_group_name_H-M   'P 1'
#
loop_
_entity.id
_entity.type
_entity.pdbx_description
1 polymer ?
#
loop_
_entity_poly.entity_id
_entity_poly.type
_entity_poly.pdbx_seq_one_letter_code
_entity_poly.pdbx_strand_id
1 'polypeptide(L)'
;MQNELSRLDFSVSGVRDAEDGPVTGFVRVEELSSGSVQAHLHPLTAATVIDDEVSLQFVLECLGKDPFLFVRTLGDISAILTWADLNKPIVRVYIFGLISLLEMHLSFWVAHTYSDGDWQQALTEGRLGMAVEVRQKRVALGQDVSLIQCLQMCDKRTLVSKSIGIREQLGFESKAACERFLRDVEVLRDTLAHSQYELAPDNGWKELLTLVDGVNSVILRSDGLVENKALDSAAGFTGLLW
;
A
#
# COMPACT_ATOMS: atom_id res chain seq x y z
N MET A 1 9.01 -7.89 35.60
CA MET A 1 8.80 -7.12 34.35
C MET A 1 8.40 -8.04 33.21
N GLN A 2 9.24 -9.01 32.80
CA GLN A 2 8.92 -9.94 31.71
C GLN A 2 7.54 -10.60 31.84
N ASN A 3 7.23 -11.21 33.00
CA ASN A 3 5.92 -11.85 33.24
C ASN A 3 4.74 -10.88 33.08
N GLU A 4 4.87 -9.63 33.49
CA GLU A 4 3.79 -8.63 33.34
C GLU A 4 3.63 -8.19 31.89
N LEU A 5 4.74 -7.95 31.18
CA LEU A 5 4.69 -7.56 29.77
C LEU A 5 4.13 -8.70 28.89
N SER A 6 4.53 -9.95 29.16
CA SER A 6 3.94 -11.11 28.50
C SER A 6 2.47 -11.29 28.83
N ARG A 7 2.03 -10.99 30.07
CA ARG A 7 0.60 -11.02 30.44
C ARG A 7 -0.23 -9.97 29.71
N LEU A 8 0.39 -8.84 29.33
CA LEU A 8 -0.23 -7.75 28.58
C LEU A 8 -0.06 -7.90 27.05
N ASP A 9 0.52 -9.02 26.59
CA ASP A 9 0.84 -9.28 25.18
C ASP A 9 1.71 -8.20 24.52
N PHE A 10 2.60 -7.57 25.30
CA PHE A 10 3.58 -6.62 24.78
C PHE A 10 4.90 -7.30 24.46
N SER A 11 5.45 -7.02 23.28
CA SER A 11 6.78 -7.49 22.85
C SER A 11 7.89 -6.47 23.14
N VAL A 12 7.52 -5.20 23.35
CA VAL A 12 8.44 -4.07 23.60
C VAL A 12 7.85 -3.15 24.66
N SER A 13 8.71 -2.50 25.46
CA SER A 13 8.31 -1.47 26.41
C SER A 13 9.33 -0.35 26.46
N GLY A 14 8.86 0.91 26.45
CA GLY A 14 9.69 2.05 26.85
C GLY A 14 10.06 1.96 28.33
N VAL A 15 11.22 2.51 28.68
CA VAL A 15 11.74 2.56 30.05
C VAL A 15 11.89 4.01 30.46
N ARG A 16 11.46 4.34 31.69
CA ARG A 16 11.61 5.65 32.34
C ARG A 16 12.36 5.45 33.66
N ASP A 17 13.21 6.40 34.03
CA ASP A 17 13.95 6.35 35.31
C ASP A 17 13.07 6.72 36.51
N ALA A 18 11.98 7.46 36.26
CA ALA A 18 10.97 7.87 37.24
C ALA A 18 9.58 7.82 36.61
N GLU A 19 8.53 7.75 37.42
CA GLU A 19 7.13 7.58 36.98
C GLU A 19 6.70 8.65 35.95
N ASP A 20 7.04 9.92 36.20
CA ASP A 20 6.78 11.06 35.30
C ASP A 20 8.02 11.50 34.48
N GLY A 21 9.10 10.71 34.51
CA GLY A 21 10.33 11.00 33.75
C GLY A 21 10.18 10.69 32.26
N PRO A 22 11.02 11.26 31.38
CA PRO A 22 10.99 10.93 29.95
C PRO A 22 11.36 9.47 29.71
N VAL A 23 10.97 8.93 28.54
CA VAL A 23 11.45 7.60 28.12
C VAL A 23 12.93 7.70 27.75
N THR A 24 13.77 6.98 28.47
CA THR A 24 15.24 7.02 28.32
C THR A 24 15.78 5.93 27.42
N GLY A 25 14.98 4.89 27.16
CA GLY A 25 15.31 3.76 26.32
C GLY A 25 14.15 2.78 26.21
N PHE A 26 14.41 1.58 25.71
CA PHE A 26 13.40 0.53 25.65
C PHE A 26 14.00 -0.85 25.90
N VAL A 27 13.14 -1.83 26.16
CA VAL A 27 13.52 -3.25 26.28
C VAL A 27 12.63 -4.10 25.40
N ARG A 28 13.20 -5.20 24.87
CA ARG A 28 12.46 -6.25 24.16
C ARG A 28 12.18 -7.39 25.13
N VAL A 29 10.94 -7.87 25.17
CA VAL A 29 10.50 -8.86 26.18
C VAL A 29 11.21 -10.20 26.03
N GLU A 30 11.57 -10.57 24.80
CA GLU A 30 12.32 -11.78 24.49
C GLU A 30 13.78 -11.75 25.00
N GLU A 31 14.33 -10.56 25.22
CA GLU A 31 15.71 -10.36 25.70
C GLU A 31 15.77 -10.16 27.20
N LEU A 32 14.63 -9.89 27.84
CA LEU A 32 14.55 -9.78 29.30
C LEU A 32 14.86 -11.15 29.91
N SER A 33 15.92 -11.18 30.72
CA SER A 33 16.31 -12.35 31.50
C SER A 33 16.41 -11.99 32.97
N SER A 34 17.08 -12.80 33.79
CA SER A 34 17.34 -12.45 35.18
C SER A 34 18.30 -11.25 35.27
N GLY A 35 17.99 -10.27 36.11
CA GLY A 35 18.83 -9.09 36.31
C GLY A 35 18.02 -7.80 36.38
N SER A 36 18.73 -6.67 36.26
CA SER A 36 18.11 -5.34 36.20
C SER A 36 17.69 -4.99 34.77
N VAL A 37 16.65 -4.18 34.63
CA VAL A 37 16.17 -3.65 33.34
C VAL A 37 17.29 -2.92 32.59
N GLN A 38 18.14 -2.19 33.34
CA GLN A 38 19.27 -1.44 32.79
C GLN A 38 20.24 -2.32 31.97
N ALA A 39 20.40 -3.59 32.32
CA ALA A 39 21.29 -4.50 31.61
C ALA A 39 20.77 -4.90 30.21
N HIS A 40 19.49 -4.66 29.94
CA HIS A 40 18.81 -5.00 28.70
C HIS A 40 18.32 -3.76 27.93
N LEU A 41 18.75 -2.56 28.35
CA LEU A 41 18.27 -1.30 27.81
C LEU A 41 18.86 -1.03 26.42
N HIS A 42 17.98 -0.80 25.45
CA HIS A 42 18.32 -0.31 24.13
C HIS A 42 18.13 1.20 24.03
N PRO A 43 19.04 1.91 23.34
CA PRO A 43 18.90 3.34 23.12
C PRO A 43 17.76 3.63 22.13
N LEU A 44 17.08 4.75 22.33
CA LEU A 44 16.19 5.33 21.32
C LEU A 44 17.05 5.87 20.15
N THR A 45 16.71 5.50 18.92
CA THR A 45 17.46 5.92 17.72
C THR A 45 16.51 6.49 16.68
N ALA A 46 17.07 7.20 15.68
CA ALA A 46 16.28 7.67 14.54
C ALA A 46 15.64 6.54 13.71
N ALA A 47 16.07 5.29 13.88
CA ALA A 47 15.45 4.14 13.23
C ALA A 47 14.21 3.62 13.98
N THR A 48 14.12 3.87 15.28
CA THR A 48 13.05 3.36 16.15
C THR A 48 12.12 4.46 16.66
N VAL A 49 12.40 5.73 16.36
CA VAL A 49 11.61 6.89 16.79
C VAL A 49 11.18 7.70 15.57
N ILE A 50 9.90 8.04 15.51
CA ILE A 50 9.30 8.96 14.54
C ILE A 50 8.59 10.11 15.27
N ASP A 51 8.46 11.27 14.62
CA ASP A 51 7.63 12.37 15.10
C ASP A 51 6.15 12.14 14.75
N ASP A 52 5.20 12.74 15.47
CA ASP A 52 3.77 12.50 15.28
C ASP A 52 3.16 13.24 14.07
N GLU A 53 3.91 14.12 13.41
CA GLU A 53 3.49 14.82 12.19
C GLU A 53 3.89 14.11 10.88
N VAL A 54 4.52 12.92 10.95
CA VAL A 54 4.92 12.18 9.75
C VAL A 54 3.73 11.57 9.00
N SER A 55 3.88 11.37 7.69
CA SER A 55 2.83 10.75 6.88
C SER A 55 2.65 9.27 7.22
N LEU A 56 1.42 8.74 7.05
CA LEU A 56 1.15 7.31 7.24
C LEU A 56 2.01 6.43 6.30
N GLN A 57 2.30 6.90 5.08
CA GLN A 57 3.21 6.22 4.16
C GLN A 57 4.60 6.03 4.80
N PHE A 58 5.15 7.07 5.43
CA PHE A 58 6.44 6.98 6.11
C PHE A 58 6.40 6.02 7.30
N VAL A 59 5.30 6.04 8.07
CA VAL A 59 5.09 5.05 9.16
C VAL A 59 5.12 3.61 8.62
N LEU A 60 4.43 3.33 7.52
CA LEU A 60 4.42 1.99 6.89
C LEU A 60 5.81 1.57 6.39
N GLU A 61 6.57 2.50 5.80
CA GLU A 61 7.96 2.26 5.36
C GLU A 61 8.86 1.90 6.54
N CYS A 62 8.77 2.66 7.64
CA CYS A 62 9.52 2.42 8.86
C CYS A 62 9.13 1.07 9.50
N LEU A 63 7.82 0.76 9.57
CA LEU A 63 7.34 -0.53 10.06
C LEU A 63 7.72 -1.71 9.14
N GLY A 64 8.07 -1.45 7.88
CA GLY A 64 8.64 -2.47 6.99
C GLY A 64 10.04 -2.91 7.41
N LYS A 65 10.76 -2.04 8.14
CA LYS A 65 12.14 -2.25 8.59
C LYS A 65 12.20 -2.80 10.01
N ASP A 66 11.38 -2.30 10.92
CA ASP A 66 11.28 -2.75 12.32
C ASP A 66 9.80 -3.04 12.69
N PRO A 67 9.49 -4.12 13.44
CA PRO A 67 8.12 -4.44 13.83
C PRO A 67 7.43 -3.41 14.75
N PHE A 68 8.16 -2.43 15.28
CA PHE A 68 7.59 -1.35 16.07
C PHE A 68 8.28 -0.01 15.83
N LEU A 69 7.60 1.07 16.24
CA LEU A 69 8.13 2.44 16.29
C LEU A 69 7.67 3.11 17.58
N PHE A 70 8.52 3.94 18.15
CA PHE A 70 8.14 4.92 19.16
C PHE A 70 7.70 6.21 18.47
N VAL A 71 6.63 6.81 18.97
CA VAL A 71 6.12 8.09 18.49
C VAL A 71 6.50 9.17 19.49
N ARG A 72 7.11 10.24 18.98
CA ARG A 72 7.49 11.42 19.74
C ARG A 72 6.50 12.55 19.49
N THR A 73 6.03 13.15 20.57
CA THR A 73 5.15 14.32 20.58
C THR A 73 5.75 15.35 21.53
N LEU A 74 5.93 16.60 21.09
CA LEU A 74 6.46 17.69 21.91
C LEU A 74 7.79 17.36 22.63
N GLY A 75 8.65 16.56 22.00
CA GLY A 75 9.98 16.20 22.51
C GLY A 75 10.04 14.92 23.33
N ASP A 76 8.90 14.35 23.74
CA ASP A 76 8.83 13.13 24.54
C ASP A 76 8.17 11.97 23.79
N ILE A 77 8.56 10.75 24.14
CA ILE A 77 7.89 9.55 23.63
C ILE A 77 6.50 9.41 24.27
N SER A 78 5.48 9.46 23.43
CA SER A 78 4.06 9.47 23.81
C SER A 78 3.34 8.16 23.47
N ALA A 79 3.81 7.41 22.46
CA ALA A 79 3.17 6.17 22.03
C ALA A 79 4.15 5.15 21.44
N ILE A 80 3.66 3.93 21.25
CA ILE A 80 4.30 2.85 20.51
C ILE A 80 3.33 2.41 19.41
N LEU A 81 3.83 2.27 18.19
CA LEU A 81 3.13 1.65 17.07
C LEU A 81 3.77 0.31 16.76
N THR A 82 2.96 -0.68 16.44
CA THR A 82 3.38 -2.03 16.11
C THR A 82 2.66 -2.52 14.86
N TRP A 83 3.07 -3.66 14.31
CA TRP A 83 2.30 -4.31 13.24
C TRP A 83 0.85 -4.61 13.60
N ALA A 84 0.53 -4.88 14.88
CA ALA A 84 -0.84 -5.11 15.31
C ALA A 84 -1.74 -3.88 15.06
N ASP A 85 -1.17 -2.66 15.14
CA ASP A 85 -1.88 -1.42 14.88
C ASP A 85 -2.27 -1.26 13.40
N LEU A 86 -1.60 -1.95 12.48
CA LEU A 86 -1.92 -1.93 11.05
C LEU A 86 -3.27 -2.63 10.75
N ASN A 87 -3.74 -3.48 11.66
CA ASN A 87 -5.09 -4.05 11.56
C ASN A 87 -6.20 -3.04 11.90
N LYS A 88 -5.88 -1.88 12.48
CA LYS A 88 -6.87 -0.85 12.83
C LYS A 88 -7.64 -0.40 11.57
N PRO A 89 -8.97 -0.15 11.68
CA PRO A 89 -9.80 0.19 10.53
C PRO A 89 -9.28 1.34 9.67
N ILE A 90 -8.67 2.37 10.29
CA ILE A 90 -8.14 3.53 9.55
C ILE A 90 -7.00 3.17 8.59
N VAL A 91 -6.13 2.24 8.98
CA VAL A 91 -5.00 1.79 8.15
C VAL A 91 -5.53 0.92 7.01
N ARG A 92 -6.52 0.06 7.28
CA ARG A 92 -7.19 -0.74 6.24
C ARG A 92 -7.83 0.14 5.17
N VAL A 93 -8.55 1.20 5.58
CA VAL A 93 -9.16 2.15 4.64
C VAL A 93 -8.10 2.87 3.82
N TYR A 94 -6.99 3.27 4.44
CA TYR A 94 -5.86 3.88 3.73
C TYR A 94 -5.27 2.97 2.65
N ILE A 95 -4.94 1.72 2.98
CA ILE A 95 -4.38 0.75 2.03
C ILE A 95 -5.39 0.46 0.91
N PHE A 96 -6.69 0.32 1.23
CA PHE A 96 -7.73 0.17 0.23
C PHE A 96 -7.81 1.38 -0.72
N GLY A 97 -7.62 2.59 -0.19
CA GLY A 97 -7.51 3.81 -0.98
C GLY A 97 -6.33 3.77 -1.96
N LEU A 98 -5.14 3.34 -1.50
CA LEU A 98 -3.96 3.17 -2.38
C LEU A 98 -4.22 2.16 -3.50
N ILE A 99 -4.83 1.01 -3.20
CA ILE A 99 -5.16 0.01 -4.22
C ILE A 99 -6.19 0.55 -5.22
N SER A 100 -7.19 1.29 -4.74
CA SER A 100 -8.19 1.92 -5.61
C SER A 100 -7.56 2.98 -6.53
N LEU A 101 -6.60 3.74 -6.02
CA LEU A 101 -5.83 4.71 -6.81
C LEU A 101 -4.98 3.98 -7.87
N LEU A 102 -4.26 2.93 -7.50
CA LEU A 102 -3.55 2.09 -8.46
C LEU A 102 -4.50 1.57 -9.56
N GLU A 103 -5.67 1.06 -9.20
CA GLU A 103 -6.66 0.58 -10.17
C GLU A 103 -7.11 1.69 -11.15
N MET A 104 -7.21 2.94 -10.67
CA MET A 104 -7.48 4.10 -11.53
C MET A 104 -6.33 4.33 -12.53
N HIS A 105 -5.08 4.30 -12.08
CA HIS A 105 -3.91 4.41 -12.96
C HIS A 105 -3.85 3.31 -14.00
N LEU A 106 -4.06 2.05 -13.60
CA LEU A 106 -4.11 0.92 -14.54
C LEU A 106 -5.21 1.13 -15.59
N SER A 107 -6.38 1.63 -15.17
CA SER A 107 -7.49 1.92 -16.09
C SER A 107 -7.12 3.02 -17.09
N PHE A 108 -6.46 4.09 -16.64
CA PHE A 108 -5.95 5.16 -17.50
C PHE A 108 -5.00 4.60 -18.57
N TRP A 109 -3.98 3.84 -18.17
CA TRP A 109 -2.98 3.31 -19.10
C TRP A 109 -3.56 2.30 -20.08
N VAL A 110 -4.47 1.44 -19.62
CA VAL A 110 -5.21 0.53 -20.49
C VAL A 110 -6.03 1.30 -21.52
N ALA A 111 -6.78 2.33 -21.12
CA ALA A 111 -7.56 3.15 -22.05
C ALA A 111 -6.66 3.93 -23.03
N HIS A 112 -5.52 4.45 -22.56
CA HIS A 112 -4.58 5.19 -23.37
C HIS A 112 -3.87 4.32 -24.41
N THR A 113 -3.41 3.12 -24.03
CA THR A 113 -2.67 2.23 -24.93
C THR A 113 -3.56 1.47 -25.90
N TYR A 114 -4.79 1.13 -25.50
CA TYR A 114 -5.71 0.35 -26.32
C TYR A 114 -6.85 1.19 -26.91
N SER A 115 -6.53 2.42 -27.33
CA SER A 115 -7.51 3.40 -27.83
C SER A 115 -8.40 2.88 -28.98
N ASP A 116 -7.88 1.93 -29.77
CA ASP A 116 -8.52 1.46 -31.00
C ASP A 116 -9.44 0.24 -30.76
N GLY A 117 -9.60 -0.19 -29.50
CA GLY A 117 -10.48 -1.30 -29.11
C GLY A 117 -9.83 -2.69 -29.14
N ASP A 118 -8.55 -2.78 -29.51
CA ASP A 118 -7.78 -4.04 -29.61
C ASP A 118 -7.65 -4.80 -28.30
N TRP A 119 -7.90 -4.15 -27.15
CA TRP A 119 -7.86 -4.81 -25.84
C TRP A 119 -8.85 -5.97 -25.71
N GLN A 120 -9.95 -5.95 -26.47
CA GLN A 120 -10.95 -7.01 -26.38
C GLN A 120 -10.37 -8.37 -26.79
N GLN A 121 -9.50 -8.38 -27.80
CA GLN A 121 -8.82 -9.60 -28.28
C GLN A 121 -7.83 -10.17 -27.26
N ALA A 122 -7.41 -9.36 -26.29
CA ALA A 122 -6.49 -9.79 -25.24
C ALA A 122 -7.21 -10.46 -24.05
N LEU A 123 -8.55 -10.40 -23.98
CA LEU A 123 -9.37 -11.04 -22.95
C LEU A 123 -10.12 -12.25 -23.52
N THR A 124 -10.52 -13.17 -22.65
CA THR A 124 -11.37 -14.29 -23.06
C THR A 124 -12.83 -13.83 -23.24
N GLU A 125 -13.60 -14.56 -24.04
CA GLU A 125 -15.02 -14.27 -24.26
C GLU A 125 -15.81 -14.20 -22.94
N GLY A 126 -15.53 -15.09 -21.98
CA GLY A 126 -16.17 -15.08 -20.67
C GLY A 126 -15.88 -13.79 -19.88
N ARG A 127 -14.64 -13.28 -19.93
CA ARG A 127 -14.26 -12.02 -19.25
C ARG A 127 -14.92 -10.80 -19.91
N LEU A 128 -14.98 -10.79 -21.24
CA LEU A 128 -15.72 -9.76 -21.99
C LEU A 128 -17.21 -9.78 -21.65
N GLY A 129 -17.82 -10.97 -21.58
CA GLY A 129 -19.22 -11.14 -21.18
C GLY A 129 -19.49 -10.53 -19.80
N MET A 130 -18.63 -10.78 -18.81
CA MET A 130 -18.75 -10.16 -17.48
C MET A 130 -18.69 -8.63 -17.54
N ALA A 131 -17.78 -8.05 -18.33
CA ALA A 131 -17.69 -6.60 -18.49
C ALA A 131 -18.95 -6.02 -19.15
N VAL A 132 -19.53 -6.73 -20.12
CA VAL A 132 -20.80 -6.36 -20.77
C VAL A 132 -21.96 -6.39 -19.78
N GLU A 133 -22.07 -7.42 -18.95
CA GLU A 133 -23.10 -7.50 -17.90
C GLU A 133 -22.98 -6.36 -16.89
N VAL A 134 -21.76 -6.04 -16.44
CA VAL A 134 -21.52 -4.89 -15.54
C VAL A 134 -21.96 -3.59 -16.21
N ARG A 135 -21.62 -3.41 -17.50
CA ARG A 135 -22.03 -2.22 -18.26
C ARG A 135 -23.55 -2.11 -18.36
N GLN A 136 -24.23 -3.20 -18.70
CA GLN A 136 -25.70 -3.22 -18.80
C GLN A 136 -26.35 -2.82 -17.48
N LYS A 137 -25.87 -3.36 -16.36
CA LYS A 137 -26.36 -2.98 -15.01
C LYS A 137 -26.16 -1.49 -14.72
N ARG A 138 -25.00 -0.93 -15.08
CA ARG A 138 -24.70 0.50 -14.88
C ARG A 138 -25.53 1.43 -15.77
N VAL A 139 -25.68 1.09 -17.05
CA VAL A 139 -26.52 1.83 -18.00
C VAL A 139 -27.99 1.79 -17.58
N ALA A 140 -28.48 0.66 -17.05
CA ALA A 140 -29.84 0.55 -16.51
C ALA A 140 -30.08 1.48 -15.30
N LEU A 141 -29.02 1.90 -14.60
CA LEU A 141 -29.05 2.90 -13.53
C LEU A 141 -28.80 4.34 -14.04
N GLY A 142 -28.77 4.55 -15.36
CA GLY A 142 -28.55 5.87 -15.97
C GLY A 142 -27.09 6.33 -15.99
N GLN A 143 -26.13 5.43 -15.76
CA GLN A 143 -24.71 5.77 -15.80
C GLN A 143 -24.17 5.63 -17.23
N ASP A 144 -23.61 6.71 -17.78
CA ASP A 144 -22.87 6.66 -19.04
C ASP A 144 -21.46 6.15 -18.80
N VAL A 145 -21.25 4.86 -19.09
CA VAL A 145 -19.96 4.18 -18.90
C VAL A 145 -19.58 3.39 -20.16
N SER A 146 -18.32 3.54 -20.55
CA SER A 146 -17.71 2.75 -21.61
C SER A 146 -17.46 1.30 -21.13
N LEU A 147 -17.30 0.37 -22.08
CA LEU A 147 -17.05 -1.03 -21.75
C LEU A 147 -15.71 -1.22 -21.02
N ILE A 148 -14.68 -0.46 -21.39
CA ILE A 148 -13.35 -0.55 -20.77
C ILE A 148 -13.36 -0.11 -19.29
N GLN A 149 -14.27 0.82 -18.92
CA GLN A 149 -14.51 1.24 -17.53
C GLN A 149 -15.27 0.18 -16.69
N CYS A 150 -15.75 -0.89 -17.32
CA CYS A 150 -16.44 -2.00 -16.66
C CYS A 150 -15.51 -3.20 -16.40
N LEU A 151 -14.25 -3.12 -16.83
CA LEU A 151 -13.22 -4.12 -16.56
C LEU A 151 -12.93 -4.23 -15.06
N GLN A 152 -12.72 -5.46 -14.60
CA GLN A 152 -12.33 -5.76 -13.22
C GLN A 152 -10.81 -5.73 -13.06
N MET A 153 -10.33 -5.75 -11.81
CA MET A 153 -8.90 -5.74 -11.50
C MET A 153 -8.11 -6.85 -12.21
N CYS A 154 -8.64 -8.09 -12.25
CA CYS A 154 -8.00 -9.19 -12.97
C CYS A 154 -7.90 -8.97 -14.49
N ASP A 155 -8.87 -8.29 -15.11
CA ASP A 155 -8.81 -7.96 -16.54
C ASP A 155 -7.71 -6.92 -16.80
N LYS A 156 -7.66 -5.88 -15.96
CA LYS A 156 -6.65 -4.83 -16.01
C LYS A 156 -5.26 -5.42 -15.84
N ARG A 157 -5.08 -6.34 -14.88
CA ARG A 157 -3.84 -7.12 -14.75
C ARG A 157 -3.46 -7.79 -16.07
N THR A 158 -4.37 -8.55 -16.69
CA THR A 158 -4.07 -9.25 -17.94
C THR A 158 -3.64 -8.30 -19.05
N LEU A 159 -4.33 -7.17 -19.23
CA LEU A 159 -4.01 -6.18 -20.26
C LEU A 159 -2.66 -5.50 -19.99
N VAL A 160 -2.46 -5.00 -18.77
CA VAL A 160 -1.22 -4.34 -18.36
C VAL A 160 -0.04 -5.27 -18.51
N SER A 161 -0.15 -6.52 -18.06
CA SER A 161 0.95 -7.47 -18.15
C SER A 161 1.30 -7.89 -19.58
N LYS A 162 0.31 -7.96 -20.49
CA LYS A 162 0.54 -8.28 -21.91
C LYS A 162 1.17 -7.12 -22.67
N SER A 163 0.88 -5.87 -22.31
CA SER A 163 1.46 -4.69 -22.95
C SER A 163 2.90 -4.45 -22.49
N ILE A 164 3.86 -4.55 -23.42
CA ILE A 164 5.27 -4.18 -23.14
C ILE A 164 5.34 -2.69 -22.77
N GLY A 165 4.67 -1.82 -23.54
CA GLY A 165 4.71 -0.37 -23.33
C GLY A 165 4.20 0.05 -21.96
N ILE A 166 3.06 -0.49 -21.50
CA ILE A 166 2.54 -0.16 -20.17
C ILE A 166 3.50 -0.69 -19.09
N ARG A 167 4.04 -1.91 -19.25
CA ARG A 167 4.98 -2.48 -18.28
C ARG A 167 6.22 -1.61 -18.11
N GLU A 168 6.85 -1.19 -19.20
CA GLU A 168 8.04 -0.34 -19.17
C GLU A 168 7.74 1.03 -18.55
N GLN A 169 6.61 1.63 -18.92
CA GLN A 169 6.13 2.88 -18.32
C GLN A 169 5.96 2.76 -16.81
N LEU A 170 5.31 1.70 -16.34
CA LEU A 170 5.07 1.47 -14.91
C LEU A 170 6.26 0.84 -14.16
N GLY A 171 7.37 0.56 -14.85
CA GLY A 171 8.61 0.08 -14.22
C GLY A 171 8.68 -1.42 -13.95
N PHE A 172 7.88 -2.23 -14.64
CA PHE A 172 7.93 -3.69 -14.51
C PHE A 172 8.98 -4.31 -15.44
N GLU A 173 9.93 -5.04 -14.87
CA GLU A 173 11.04 -5.70 -15.58
C GLU A 173 10.58 -6.81 -16.54
N SER A 174 9.48 -7.50 -16.20
CA SER A 174 8.99 -8.62 -16.99
C SER A 174 7.47 -8.78 -16.88
N LYS A 175 6.89 -9.54 -17.81
CA LYS A 175 5.48 -9.91 -17.77
C LYS A 175 5.15 -10.69 -16.49
N ALA A 176 5.98 -11.67 -16.14
CA ALA A 176 5.76 -12.51 -14.96
C ALA A 176 5.83 -11.69 -13.65
N ALA A 177 6.77 -10.74 -13.55
CA ALA A 177 6.87 -9.85 -12.39
C ALA A 177 5.61 -8.98 -12.24
N CYS A 178 5.14 -8.40 -13.35
CA CYS A 178 3.92 -7.61 -13.40
C CYS A 178 2.67 -8.43 -13.00
N GLU A 179 2.52 -9.64 -13.56
CA GLU A 179 1.38 -10.52 -13.27
C GLU A 179 1.35 -10.94 -11.80
N ARG A 180 2.50 -11.30 -11.23
CA ARG A 180 2.63 -11.66 -9.82
C ARG A 180 2.25 -10.49 -8.93
N PHE A 181 2.91 -9.35 -9.12
CA PHE A 181 2.65 -8.14 -8.33
C PHE A 181 1.15 -7.76 -8.33
N LEU A 182 0.54 -7.64 -9.51
CA LEU A 182 -0.87 -7.25 -9.62
C LEU A 182 -1.84 -8.35 -9.12
N ARG A 183 -1.42 -9.62 -9.09
CA ARG A 183 -2.18 -10.69 -8.43
C ARG A 183 -2.12 -10.55 -6.92
N ASP A 184 -0.96 -10.26 -6.36
CA ASP A 184 -0.81 -10.07 -4.92
C ASP A 184 -1.62 -8.83 -4.46
N VAL A 185 -1.64 -7.76 -5.26
CA VAL A 185 -2.54 -6.60 -5.04
C VAL A 185 -4.02 -7.01 -5.10
N GLU A 186 -4.44 -7.85 -6.05
CA GLU A 186 -5.82 -8.33 -6.15
C GLU A 186 -6.21 -9.13 -4.90
N VAL A 187 -5.34 -10.02 -4.43
CA VAL A 187 -5.56 -10.78 -3.19
C VAL A 187 -5.68 -9.85 -1.99
N LEU A 188 -4.78 -8.86 -1.87
CA LEU A 188 -4.84 -7.88 -0.78
C LEU A 188 -6.14 -7.05 -0.81
N ARG A 189 -6.59 -6.63 -1.99
CA ARG A 189 -7.86 -5.94 -2.18
C ARG A 189 -9.03 -6.75 -1.63
N ASP A 190 -9.08 -8.04 -1.96
CA ASP A 190 -10.15 -8.93 -1.53
C ASP A 190 -10.10 -9.15 -0.01
N THR A 191 -8.91 -9.35 0.56
CA THR A 191 -8.71 -9.42 2.02
C THR A 191 -9.20 -8.15 2.74
N LEU A 192 -8.93 -6.97 2.18
CA LEU A 192 -9.38 -5.69 2.74
C LEU A 192 -10.90 -5.52 2.68
N ALA A 193 -11.53 -5.96 1.59
CA ALA A 193 -12.98 -5.92 1.42
C ALA A 193 -13.71 -6.89 2.37
N HIS A 194 -13.07 -8.01 2.71
CA HIS A 194 -13.57 -9.01 3.63
C HIS A 194 -12.96 -8.82 5.02
N SER A 195 -13.41 -7.78 5.74
CA SER A 195 -12.82 -7.26 6.99
C SER A 195 -12.59 -8.26 8.15
N GLN A 196 -13.06 -9.50 8.03
CA GLN A 196 -12.87 -10.58 9.00
C GLN A 196 -11.48 -11.24 8.88
N TYR A 197 -10.77 -11.05 7.77
CA TYR A 197 -9.44 -11.60 7.58
C TYR A 197 -8.35 -10.70 8.18
N GLU A 198 -7.35 -11.35 8.78
CA GLU A 198 -6.09 -10.73 9.17
C GLU A 198 -5.30 -10.30 7.92
N LEU A 199 -4.66 -9.13 7.96
CA LEU A 199 -3.95 -8.58 6.80
C LEU A 199 -2.67 -9.35 6.45
N ALA A 200 -2.03 -9.95 7.45
CA ALA A 200 -0.75 -10.62 7.33
C ALA A 200 -0.78 -11.96 8.08
N PRO A 201 -1.47 -12.97 7.53
CA PRO A 201 -1.44 -14.32 8.09
C PRO A 201 0.00 -14.86 8.12
N ASP A 202 0.27 -15.77 9.07
CA ASP A 202 1.58 -16.41 9.25
C ASP A 202 2.75 -15.43 9.43
N ASN A 203 2.48 -14.26 10.03
CA ASN A 203 3.45 -13.19 10.27
C ASN A 203 4.04 -12.57 8.98
N GLY A 204 3.28 -12.58 7.88
CA GLY A 204 3.67 -12.04 6.56
C GLY A 204 3.69 -10.50 6.44
N TRP A 205 4.00 -9.78 7.53
CA TRP A 205 3.90 -8.31 7.58
C TRP A 205 4.90 -7.62 6.66
N LYS A 206 6.12 -8.17 6.53
CA LYS A 206 7.16 -7.60 5.67
C LYS A 206 6.79 -7.70 4.20
N GLU A 207 6.22 -8.83 3.79
CA GLU A 207 5.71 -9.07 2.45
C GLU A 207 4.55 -8.11 2.14
N LEU A 208 3.61 -7.94 3.08
CA LEU A 208 2.52 -6.99 2.95
C LEU A 208 3.03 -5.54 2.79
N LEU A 209 3.94 -5.10 3.65
CA LEU A 209 4.46 -3.73 3.62
C LEU A 209 5.30 -3.48 2.36
N THR A 210 6.05 -4.49 1.89
CA THR A 210 6.77 -4.44 0.61
C THR A 210 5.79 -4.32 -0.56
N LEU A 211 4.67 -5.05 -0.53
CA LEU A 211 3.64 -4.95 -1.56
C LEU A 211 3.00 -3.55 -1.58
N VAL A 212 2.66 -3.00 -0.41
CA VAL A 212 2.07 -1.65 -0.28
C VAL A 212 3.04 -0.57 -0.75
N ASP A 213 4.33 -0.67 -0.41
CA ASP A 213 5.37 0.22 -0.92
C ASP A 213 5.53 0.13 -2.45
N GLY A 214 5.46 -1.09 -2.99
CA GLY A 214 5.43 -1.34 -4.42
C GLY A 214 4.22 -0.70 -5.11
N VAL A 215 3.03 -0.78 -4.52
CA VAL A 215 1.82 -0.09 -5.00
C VAL A 215 2.05 1.41 -5.10
N ASN A 216 2.57 2.00 -4.03
CA ASN A 216 2.86 3.42 -3.98
C ASN A 216 3.90 3.85 -5.02
N SER A 217 4.96 3.05 -5.20
CA SER A 217 6.00 3.30 -6.21
C SER A 217 5.43 3.30 -7.65
N VAL A 218 4.52 2.38 -7.96
CA VAL A 218 3.85 2.34 -9.27
C VAL A 218 2.94 3.55 -9.48
N ILE A 219 2.21 3.97 -8.44
CA ILE A 219 1.34 5.17 -8.48
C ILE A 219 2.18 6.42 -8.75
N LEU A 220 3.20 6.68 -7.93
CA LEU A 220 4.06 7.87 -8.07
C LEU A 220 4.72 7.94 -9.44
N ARG A 221 5.18 6.79 -9.96
CA ARG A 221 5.72 6.71 -11.32
C ARG A 221 4.67 7.03 -12.37
N SER A 222 3.46 6.49 -12.21
CA SER A 222 2.36 6.78 -13.11
C SER A 222 1.96 8.25 -13.07
N ASP A 223 1.89 8.87 -11.89
CA ASP A 223 1.53 10.28 -11.73
C ASP A 223 2.47 11.18 -12.54
N GLY A 224 3.78 11.00 -12.35
CA GLY A 224 4.78 11.77 -13.11
C GLY A 224 4.67 11.57 -14.62
N LEU A 225 4.34 10.36 -15.08
CA LEU A 225 4.14 10.10 -16.52
C LEU A 225 2.86 10.73 -17.07
N VAL A 226 1.77 10.73 -16.30
CA VAL A 226 0.51 11.38 -16.66
C VAL A 226 0.70 12.89 -16.74
N GLU A 227 1.36 13.48 -15.75
CA GLU A 227 1.68 14.92 -15.71
C GLU A 227 2.52 15.34 -16.91
N ASN A 228 3.61 14.61 -17.20
CA ASN A 228 4.46 14.88 -18.37
C ASN A 228 3.67 14.82 -19.68
N LYS A 229 2.80 13.81 -19.86
CA LYS A 229 1.94 13.71 -21.05
C LYS A 229 0.93 14.85 -21.18
N ALA A 230 0.38 15.32 -20.07
CA ALA A 230 -0.52 16.45 -20.05
C ALA A 230 0.21 17.75 -20.48
N LEU A 231 1.43 17.95 -19.98
CA LEU A 231 2.29 19.07 -20.35
C LEU A 231 2.66 19.04 -21.85
N ASP A 232 3.06 17.88 -22.37
CA ASP A 232 3.39 17.71 -23.80
C ASP A 232 2.19 18.03 -24.71
N SER A 233 0.99 17.57 -24.31
CA SER A 233 -0.25 17.83 -25.06
C SER A 233 -0.61 19.32 -25.06
N ALA A 234 -0.39 20.01 -23.93
CA ALA A 234 -0.61 21.45 -23.82
C ALA A 234 0.42 22.26 -24.63
N ALA A 235 1.69 21.84 -24.65
CA ALA A 235 2.73 22.47 -25.46
C ALA A 235 2.43 22.34 -26.96
N GLY A 236 1.95 21.19 -27.43
CA GLY A 236 1.49 21.01 -28.81
C GLY A 236 0.33 21.94 -29.21
N PHE A 237 -0.52 22.34 -28.26
CA PHE A 237 -1.62 23.28 -28.48
C PHE A 237 -1.17 24.74 -28.61
N THR A 238 -0.04 25.12 -28.01
CA THR A 238 0.49 26.50 -28.15
C THR A 238 0.93 26.84 -29.58
N GLY A 239 1.22 25.84 -30.43
CA GLY A 239 1.53 26.04 -31.85
C GLY A 239 0.33 26.23 -32.77
N LEU A 240 -0.90 26.08 -32.27
CA LEU A 240 -2.16 26.20 -33.03
C LEU A 240 -2.96 27.48 -32.67
N LEU A 241 -2.41 28.36 -31.84
CA LEU A 241 -3.05 29.59 -31.36
C LEU A 241 -2.49 30.88 -31.98
N TRP A 242 -1.89 30.78 -33.17
CA TRP A 242 -1.61 31.91 -34.07
C TRP A 242 -1.80 31.52 -35.52
#